data_AF-A0A9E4NHR9-F1
#
_entry.id   AF-A0A9E4NHR9-F1
#
_cell.length_a   1.000
_cell.length_b   1.000
_cell.length_c   1.000
_cell.angle_alpha   90.00
_cell.angle_beta   90.00
_cell.angle_gamma   90.00
#
_symmetry.space_group_name_H-M   'P 1'
#
loop_
_entity.id
_entity.type
_entity.pdbx_description
1 polymer ?
#
loop_
_entity_poly.entity_id
_entity_poly.type
_entity_poly.pdbx_seq_one_letter_code
_entity_poly.pdbx_strand_id
1 'polypeptide(L)'
;MALKKTVKKRRRAKRKVISMETIVEALQAEITLSSSNKRALSRLNSAGKAVDRQDKLVESTGERVTKARAAVAKAKTPVSKEKAKERLAAAQAKLREVKAARTAAAAEQRKAERLAKGLYTAMQKARGKMVKEFEKAAKSLEKSVDKRARRRRRSKKKAASSA
;
A
#
# COMPACT_ATOMS: atom_id res chain seq x y z
N MET A 1 -23.09 35.25 36.09
CA MET A 1 -22.13 35.21 34.97
C MET A 1 -21.57 33.80 34.81
N ALA A 2 -21.88 33.10 33.72
CA ALA A 2 -21.48 31.70 33.51
C ALA A 2 -20.19 31.60 32.66
N LEU A 3 -19.15 31.00 33.24
CA LEU A 3 -17.84 30.76 32.61
C LEU A 3 -17.95 29.66 31.52
N LYS A 4 -17.87 30.06 30.25
CA LYS A 4 -17.83 29.13 29.10
C LYS A 4 -16.52 28.32 29.13
N LYS A 5 -16.62 27.03 29.44
CA LYS A 5 -15.49 26.07 29.36
C LYS A 5 -15.04 25.91 27.91
N THR A 6 -13.83 26.40 27.58
CA THR A 6 -13.22 26.22 26.26
C THR A 6 -12.57 24.83 26.17
N VAL A 7 -13.17 23.93 25.38
CA VAL A 7 -12.61 22.60 25.11
C VAL A 7 -11.39 22.75 24.19
N LYS A 8 -10.17 22.64 24.74
CA LYS A 8 -8.94 22.55 23.95
C LYS A 8 -8.98 21.29 23.07
N LYS A 9 -9.19 21.46 21.76
CA LYS A 9 -9.07 20.38 20.77
C LYS A 9 -7.65 19.78 20.83
N ARG A 10 -7.52 18.53 21.32
CA ARG A 10 -6.26 17.77 21.25
C ARG A 10 -5.80 17.70 19.80
N ARG A 11 -4.63 18.27 19.48
CA ARG A 11 -4.00 18.15 18.16
C ARG A 11 -3.77 16.66 17.89
N ARG A 12 -4.45 16.10 16.88
CA ARG A 12 -4.23 14.71 16.47
C ARG A 12 -2.79 14.60 15.95
N ALA A 13 -2.02 13.66 16.51
CA ALA A 13 -0.70 13.33 15.99
C ALA A 13 -0.82 13.02 14.48
N LYS A 14 0.07 13.62 13.67
CA LYS A 14 0.11 13.34 12.23
C LYS A 14 0.32 11.84 12.06
N ARG A 15 -0.60 11.16 11.36
CA ARG A 15 -0.43 9.74 11.05
C ARG A 15 0.81 9.60 10.17
N LYS A 16 1.79 8.80 10.60
CA LYS A 16 2.92 8.43 9.74
C LYS A 16 2.35 7.81 8.47
N VAL A 17 2.65 8.41 7.32
CA VAL A 17 2.32 7.83 6.02
C VAL A 17 3.32 6.72 5.78
N ILE A 18 2.83 5.49 5.69
CA ILE A 18 3.66 4.31 5.43
C ILE A 18 3.81 4.19 3.92
N SER A 19 5.04 4.06 3.45
CA SER A 19 5.31 3.91 2.02
C SER A 19 4.74 2.58 1.50
N MET A 20 4.48 2.52 0.20
CA MET A 20 3.97 1.29 -0.40
C MET A 20 5.00 0.17 -0.39
N GLU A 21 6.28 0.51 -0.47
CA GLU A 21 7.40 -0.42 -0.38
C GLU A 21 7.40 -1.16 0.96
N THR A 22 7.30 -0.44 2.08
CA THR A 22 7.22 -1.06 3.41
C THR A 22 6.01 -1.97 3.56
N ILE A 23 4.88 -1.62 2.92
CA ILE A 23 3.69 -2.47 2.89
C ILE A 23 3.97 -3.76 2.10
N VAL A 24 4.59 -3.64 0.93
CA VAL A 24 4.93 -4.78 0.07
C VAL A 24 5.90 -5.72 0.78
N GLU A 25 6.97 -5.20 1.39
CA GLU A 25 7.93 -5.97 2.18
C GLU A 25 7.25 -6.73 3.33
N ALA A 26 6.39 -6.05 4.08
CA ALA A 26 5.66 -6.66 5.18
C ALA A 26 4.72 -7.78 4.72
N LEU A 27 4.01 -7.60 3.60
CA LEU A 27 3.16 -8.64 3.02
C LEU A 27 3.97 -9.79 2.43
N GLN A 28 5.15 -9.50 1.87
CA GLN A 28 6.05 -10.49 1.31
C GLN A 28 6.65 -11.38 2.41
N ALA A 29 6.99 -10.81 3.56
CA ALA A 29 7.51 -11.55 4.70
C ALA A 29 6.53 -12.61 5.24
N GLU A 30 5.22 -12.37 5.08
CA GLU A 30 4.16 -13.31 5.50
C GLU A 30 3.45 -13.98 4.30
N ILE A 31 4.08 -14.01 3.12
CA ILE A 31 3.43 -14.51 1.90
C ILE A 31 3.12 -16.01 1.96
N THR A 32 3.97 -16.79 2.64
CA THR A 32 3.80 -18.23 2.85
C THR A 32 2.69 -18.54 3.85
N LEU A 33 2.44 -17.62 4.79
CA LEU A 33 1.46 -17.76 5.86
C LEU A 33 0.05 -17.34 5.43
N SER A 34 -0.09 -16.56 4.35
CA SER A 34 -1.38 -16.01 3.92
C SER A 34 -1.54 -16.00 2.40
N SER A 35 -2.47 -16.82 1.92
CA SER A 35 -2.89 -16.82 0.50
C SER A 35 -3.47 -15.48 0.06
N SER A 36 -4.07 -14.72 0.98
CA SER A 36 -4.56 -13.35 0.74
C SER A 36 -3.40 -12.40 0.45
N ASN A 37 -2.29 -12.49 1.19
CA ASN A 37 -1.09 -11.69 0.94
C ASN A 37 -0.49 -12.01 -0.44
N LYS A 38 -0.40 -13.31 -0.77
CA LYS A 38 0.05 -13.76 -2.11
C LYS A 38 -0.81 -13.19 -3.24
N ARG A 39 -2.14 -13.25 -3.11
CA ARG A 39 -3.07 -12.69 -4.11
C ARG A 39 -2.96 -11.17 -4.21
N ALA A 40 -2.79 -10.47 -3.09
CA ALA A 40 -2.62 -9.03 -3.06
C ALA A 40 -1.37 -8.57 -3.81
N LEU A 41 -0.23 -9.20 -3.54
CA LEU A 41 1.04 -8.90 -4.19
C LEU A 41 1.00 -9.23 -5.68
N SER A 42 0.39 -10.36 -6.06
CA SER A 42 0.16 -10.70 -7.46
C SER A 42 -0.67 -9.64 -8.20
N ARG A 43 -1.79 -9.20 -7.61
CA ARG A 43 -2.63 -8.12 -8.17
C ARG A 43 -1.90 -6.79 -8.26
N LEU A 44 -1.07 -6.46 -7.27
CA LEU A 44 -0.30 -5.23 -7.27
C LEU A 44 0.73 -5.23 -8.40
N ASN A 45 1.46 -6.34 -8.56
CA ASN A 45 2.46 -6.50 -9.61
C ASN A 45 1.81 -6.50 -11.00
N SER A 46 0.71 -7.22 -11.20
CA SER A 46 0.01 -7.24 -12.49
C SER A 46 -0.56 -5.86 -12.86
N ALA A 47 -1.11 -5.12 -11.90
CA ALA A 47 -1.61 -3.77 -12.13
C ALA A 47 -0.47 -2.78 -12.43
N GLY A 48 0.67 -2.88 -11.73
CA GLY A 48 1.86 -2.07 -12.02
C GLY A 48 2.36 -2.30 -13.45
N LYS A 49 2.55 -3.57 -13.84
CA LYS A 49 2.95 -3.93 -15.22
C LYS A 49 1.94 -3.46 -16.27
N ALA A 50 0.65 -3.46 -15.96
CA ALA A 50 -0.38 -2.97 -16.87
C ALA A 50 -0.23 -1.45 -17.10
N VAL A 51 0.02 -0.68 -16.04
CA VAL A 51 0.28 0.76 -16.13
C VAL A 51 1.56 1.03 -16.91
N ASP A 52 2.65 0.32 -16.61
CA ASP A 52 3.93 0.50 -17.32
C ASP A 52 3.79 0.25 -18.83
N ARG A 53 3.02 -0.77 -19.22
CA ARG A 53 2.72 -1.05 -20.63
C ARG A 53 1.93 0.10 -21.26
N GLN A 54 0.94 0.64 -20.56
CA GLN A 54 0.15 1.74 -21.07
C GLN A 54 0.96 3.04 -21.16
N ASP A 55 1.85 3.31 -20.21
CA ASP A 55 2.72 4.49 -20.25
C ASP A 55 3.67 4.44 -21.47
N LYS A 56 4.26 3.27 -21.78
CA LYS A 56 5.03 3.05 -23.02
C LYS A 56 4.20 3.25 -24.29
N LEU A 57 2.93 2.84 -24.27
CA LEU A 57 2.02 3.06 -25.39
C LEU A 57 1.66 4.54 -25.54
N VAL A 58 1.46 5.27 -24.44
CA VAL A 58 1.21 6.73 -24.47
C VAL A 58 2.41 7.45 -25.06
N GLU A 59 3.63 7.09 -24.66
CA GLU A 59 4.86 7.68 -25.17
C GLU A 59 5.02 7.45 -26.68
N SER A 60 4.99 6.18 -27.11
CA SER A 60 5.13 5.82 -28.54
C SER A 60 4.01 6.37 -29.42
N THR A 61 2.76 6.44 -28.93
CA THR A 61 1.66 7.09 -29.68
C THR A 61 1.79 8.61 -29.67
N GLY A 62 2.34 9.21 -28.61
CA GLY A 62 2.71 10.61 -28.54
C GLY A 62 3.73 10.98 -29.64
N GLU A 63 4.77 10.17 -29.82
CA GLU A 63 5.74 10.34 -30.91
C GLU A 63 5.12 10.22 -32.31
N ARG A 64 4.13 9.33 -32.48
CA ARG A 64 3.40 9.23 -33.76
C ARG A 64 2.61 10.49 -34.04
N VAL A 65 1.99 11.09 -33.02
CA VAL A 65 1.30 12.37 -33.17
C VAL A 65 2.27 13.49 -33.53
N THR A 66 3.45 13.57 -32.91
CA THR A 66 4.44 14.61 -33.27
C THR A 66 4.95 14.44 -34.70
N LYS A 67 5.24 13.20 -35.14
CA LYS A 67 5.60 12.89 -36.54
C LYS A 67 4.48 13.25 -37.52
N ALA A 68 3.23 12.92 -37.19
CA ALA A 68 2.08 13.27 -38.02
C ALA A 68 1.87 14.79 -38.11
N ARG A 69 2.07 15.54 -37.02
CA ARG A 69 2.04 17.01 -37.03
C ARG A 69 3.12 17.58 -37.93
N ALA A 70 4.34 17.05 -37.86
CA ALA A 70 5.44 17.48 -38.73
C ALA A 70 5.14 17.17 -40.21
N ALA A 71 4.50 16.05 -40.52
CA ALA A 71 4.08 15.70 -41.88
C ALA A 71 3.04 16.69 -42.44
N VAL A 72 2.08 17.12 -41.61
CA VAL A 72 1.12 18.18 -41.99
C VAL A 72 1.84 19.50 -42.31
N ALA A 73 2.83 19.87 -41.49
CA ALA A 73 3.60 21.10 -41.71
C ALA A 73 4.47 21.06 -42.99
N LYS A 74 4.99 19.88 -43.37
CA LYS A 74 5.84 19.69 -44.57
C LYS A 74 5.05 19.49 -45.87
N ALA A 75 3.78 19.13 -45.79
CA ALA A 75 2.95 18.88 -46.97
C ALA A 75 2.73 20.17 -47.78
N LYS A 76 3.07 20.14 -49.08
CA LYS A 76 3.05 21.33 -49.95
C LYS A 76 1.76 21.46 -50.76
N THR A 77 1.16 20.33 -51.17
CA THR A 77 -0.06 20.33 -52.00
C THR A 77 -1.32 20.20 -51.15
N PRO A 78 -2.48 20.73 -51.59
CA PRO A 78 -3.74 20.62 -50.85
C PRO A 78 -4.12 19.16 -50.56
N VAL A 79 -4.02 18.28 -51.57
CA VAL A 79 -4.33 16.84 -51.43
C VAL A 79 -3.40 16.16 -50.41
N SER A 80 -2.10 16.48 -50.39
CA SER A 80 -1.17 15.90 -49.41
C SER A 80 -1.39 16.44 -47.99
N LYS A 81 -1.80 17.71 -47.86
CA LYS A 81 -2.18 18.31 -46.57
C LYS A 81 -3.41 17.63 -45.98
N GLU A 82 -4.44 17.34 -46.77
CA GLU A 82 -5.64 16.64 -46.29
C GLU A 82 -5.32 15.22 -45.82
N LYS A 83 -4.60 14.43 -46.63
CA LYS A 83 -4.15 13.08 -46.23
C LYS A 83 -3.29 13.11 -44.97
N ALA A 84 -2.44 14.13 -44.80
CA ALA A 84 -1.64 14.29 -43.59
C ALA A 84 -2.49 14.68 -42.36
N LYS A 85 -3.52 15.54 -42.54
CA LYS A 85 -4.46 15.91 -41.48
C LYS A 85 -5.30 14.71 -41.03
N GLU A 86 -5.74 13.86 -41.95
CA GLU A 86 -6.47 12.64 -41.64
C GLU A 86 -5.62 11.68 -40.79
N ARG A 87 -4.35 11.46 -41.18
CA ARG A 87 -3.40 10.66 -40.38
C ARG A 87 -3.14 11.27 -39.00
N LEU A 88 -3.07 12.60 -38.91
CA LEU A 88 -2.94 13.30 -37.63
C LEU A 88 -4.18 13.08 -36.76
N ALA A 89 -5.38 13.17 -37.32
CA ALA A 89 -6.63 12.92 -36.60
C ALA A 89 -6.70 11.47 -36.09
N ALA A 90 -6.35 10.49 -36.94
CA ALA A 90 -6.28 9.08 -36.54
C ALA A 90 -5.25 8.84 -35.42
N ALA A 91 -4.06 9.45 -35.50
CA ALA A 91 -3.05 9.34 -34.45
C ALA A 91 -3.51 9.98 -33.13
N GLN A 92 -4.21 11.13 -33.18
CA GLN A 92 -4.77 11.78 -32.00
C GLN A 92 -5.91 10.98 -31.38
N ALA A 93 -6.80 10.39 -32.19
CA ALA A 93 -7.85 9.50 -31.73
C ALA A 93 -7.23 8.30 -30.99
N LYS A 94 -6.17 7.70 -31.57
CA LYS A 94 -5.49 6.58 -30.93
C LYS A 94 -4.83 6.97 -29.60
N LEU A 95 -4.19 8.14 -29.53
CA LEU A 95 -3.61 8.65 -28.29
C LEU A 95 -4.68 8.86 -27.20
N ARG A 96 -5.89 9.32 -27.55
CA ARG A 96 -7.00 9.46 -26.60
C ARG A 96 -7.45 8.11 -26.05
N GLU A 97 -7.59 7.10 -26.91
CA GLU A 97 -7.91 5.72 -26.48
C GLU A 97 -6.86 5.18 -25.50
N VAL A 98 -5.57 5.32 -25.84
CA VAL A 98 -4.48 4.82 -24.97
C VAL A 98 -4.47 5.55 -23.64
N LYS A 99 -4.70 6.87 -23.61
CA LYS A 99 -4.83 7.62 -22.36
C LYS A 99 -6.02 7.19 -21.51
N ALA A 100 -7.15 6.85 -22.14
CA ALA A 100 -8.31 6.29 -21.44
C ALA A 100 -7.97 4.92 -20.83
N ALA A 101 -7.34 4.04 -21.61
CA ALA A 101 -6.87 2.72 -21.13
C ALA A 101 -5.86 2.85 -19.98
N ARG A 102 -4.91 3.79 -20.06
CA ARG A 102 -3.97 4.13 -18.99
C ARG A 102 -4.67 4.57 -17.72
N THR A 103 -5.72 5.39 -17.85
CA THR A 103 -6.52 5.86 -16.70
C THR A 103 -7.26 4.69 -16.04
N ALA A 104 -7.83 3.78 -16.82
CA ALA A 104 -8.45 2.56 -16.30
C ALA A 104 -7.43 1.66 -15.59
N ALA A 105 -6.25 1.45 -16.17
CA ALA A 105 -5.17 0.70 -15.54
C ALA A 105 -4.71 1.32 -14.22
N ALA A 106 -4.59 2.65 -14.17
CA ALA A 106 -4.25 3.38 -12.94
C ALA A 106 -5.35 3.25 -11.87
N ALA A 107 -6.63 3.17 -12.26
CA ALA A 107 -7.71 2.91 -11.32
C ALA A 107 -7.61 1.51 -10.71
N GLU A 108 -7.26 0.50 -11.52
CA GLU A 108 -7.00 -0.87 -11.02
C GLU A 108 -5.78 -0.93 -10.10
N GLN A 109 -4.69 -0.23 -10.43
CA GLN A 109 -3.52 -0.09 -9.55
C GLN A 109 -3.91 0.50 -8.18
N ARG A 110 -4.73 1.55 -8.16
CA ARG A 110 -5.25 2.13 -6.91
C ARG A 110 -6.09 1.15 -6.10
N LYS A 111 -6.89 0.29 -6.75
CA LYS A 111 -7.66 -0.76 -6.06
C LYS A 111 -6.72 -1.81 -5.45
N ALA A 112 -5.70 -2.24 -6.19
CA ALA A 112 -4.69 -3.17 -5.70
C ALA A 112 -3.91 -2.59 -4.50
N GLU A 113 -3.52 -1.32 -4.56
CA GLU A 113 -2.86 -0.62 -3.46
C GLU A 113 -3.75 -0.54 -2.21
N ARG A 114 -5.04 -0.21 -2.38
CA ARG A 114 -5.99 -0.16 -1.26
C ARG A 114 -6.12 -1.51 -0.58
N LEU A 115 -6.16 -2.59 -1.35
CA LEU A 115 -6.22 -3.95 -0.84
C LEU A 115 -4.96 -4.27 -0.03
N ALA A 116 -3.78 -4.00 -0.57
CA ALA A 116 -2.52 -4.22 0.14
C ALA A 116 -2.40 -3.37 1.43
N LYS A 117 -2.78 -2.08 1.39
CA LYS A 117 -2.88 -1.22 2.58
C LYS A 117 -3.85 -1.77 3.63
N GLY A 118 -4.99 -2.29 3.19
CA GLY A 118 -6.00 -2.92 4.05
C GLY A 118 -5.46 -4.16 4.75
N LEU A 119 -4.83 -5.07 4.00
CA LEU A 119 -4.20 -6.28 4.55
C LEU A 119 -3.09 -5.95 5.53
N TYR A 120 -2.20 -5.01 5.17
CA TYR A 120 -1.15 -4.55 6.09
C TYR A 120 -1.73 -4.02 7.40
N THR A 121 -2.78 -3.20 7.33
CA THR A 121 -3.44 -2.69 8.55
C THR A 121 -4.06 -3.81 9.39
N ALA A 122 -4.66 -4.81 8.75
CA ALA A 122 -5.21 -5.96 9.43
C ALA A 122 -4.11 -6.79 10.12
N MET A 123 -3.00 -7.03 9.43
CA MET A 123 -1.82 -7.72 9.94
C MET A 123 -1.24 -7.01 11.17
N GLN A 124 -1.05 -5.68 11.10
CA GLN A 124 -0.54 -4.90 12.23
C GLN A 124 -1.49 -4.92 13.43
N LYS A 125 -2.82 -4.90 13.21
CA LYS A 125 -3.81 -5.05 14.28
C LYS A 125 -3.77 -6.44 14.91
N ALA A 126 -3.66 -7.49 14.10
CA ALA A 126 -3.54 -8.86 14.57
C ALA A 126 -2.28 -9.05 15.42
N ARG A 127 -1.11 -8.61 14.92
CA ARG A 127 0.15 -8.61 15.66
C ARG A 127 0.03 -7.85 16.98
N GLY A 128 -0.59 -6.67 16.99
CA GLY A 128 -0.81 -5.90 18.21
C GLY A 128 -1.69 -6.60 19.25
N LYS A 129 -2.73 -7.35 18.83
CA LYS A 129 -3.53 -8.17 19.74
C LYS A 129 -2.72 -9.35 20.27
N MET A 130 -2.00 -10.04 19.40
CA MET A 130 -1.17 -11.19 19.74
C MET A 130 -0.10 -10.82 20.77
N VAL A 131 0.62 -9.72 20.57
CA VAL A 131 1.63 -9.22 21.52
C VAL A 131 1.01 -8.94 22.90
N LYS A 132 -0.17 -8.31 22.95
CA LYS A 132 -0.85 -8.05 24.23
C LYS A 132 -1.25 -9.33 24.97
N GLU A 133 -1.73 -10.34 24.25
CA GLU A 133 -2.06 -11.63 24.87
C GLU A 133 -0.79 -12.35 25.36
N PHE A 134 0.30 -12.31 24.59
CA PHE A 134 1.59 -12.84 25.04
C PHE A 134 2.13 -12.11 26.27
N GLU A 135 2.05 -10.79 26.34
CA GLU A 135 2.47 -10.02 27.52
C GLU A 135 1.65 -10.38 28.77
N LYS A 136 0.34 -10.58 28.62
CA LYS A 136 -0.52 -11.03 29.73
C LYS A 136 -0.11 -12.42 30.21
N ALA A 137 0.10 -13.35 29.28
CA ALA A 137 0.52 -14.72 29.59
C ALA A 137 1.90 -14.72 30.27
N ALA A 138 2.86 -13.95 29.76
CA ALA A 138 4.19 -13.79 30.34
C ALA A 138 4.12 -13.25 31.77
N LYS A 139 3.32 -12.21 32.04
CA LYS A 139 3.13 -11.67 33.40
C LYS A 139 2.50 -12.68 34.36
N SER A 140 1.57 -13.51 33.88
CA SER A 140 0.98 -14.59 34.68
C SER A 140 2.02 -15.65 35.04
N LEU A 141 2.83 -16.05 34.04
CA LEU A 141 3.91 -17.01 34.21
C LEU A 141 4.96 -16.49 35.20
N GLU A 142 5.41 -15.25 35.05
CA GLU A 142 6.38 -14.60 35.94
C GLU A 142 5.89 -14.61 37.40
N LYS A 143 4.64 -14.18 37.62
CA LYS A 143 4.01 -14.25 38.96
C LYS A 143 3.94 -15.68 39.52
N SER A 144 3.67 -16.68 38.68
CA SER A 144 3.60 -18.08 39.10
C SER A 144 4.97 -18.61 39.54
N VAL A 145 6.02 -18.26 38.79
CA VAL A 145 7.42 -18.63 39.09
C VAL A 145 7.86 -17.95 40.39
N ASP A 146 7.60 -16.65 40.53
CA ASP A 146 7.92 -15.89 41.74
C ASP A 146 7.18 -16.39 42.98
N LYS A 147 5.89 -16.74 42.86
CA LYS A 147 5.13 -17.32 43.97
C LYS A 147 5.75 -18.64 44.44
N ARG A 148 6.18 -19.50 43.50
CA ARG A 148 6.86 -20.77 43.81
C ARG A 148 8.22 -20.54 44.45
N ALA A 149 9.01 -19.59 43.94
CA ALA A 149 10.30 -19.21 44.50
C ALA A 149 10.15 -18.62 45.93
N ARG A 150 9.18 -17.73 46.14
CA ARG A 150 8.87 -17.13 47.44
C ARG A 150 8.40 -18.17 48.46
N ARG A 151 7.56 -19.13 48.03
CA ARG A 151 7.11 -20.24 48.89
C ARG A 151 8.29 -21.13 49.32
N ARG A 152 9.21 -21.46 48.41
CA ARG A 152 10.45 -22.21 48.73
C ARG A 152 11.38 -21.46 49.68
N ARG A 153 11.53 -20.14 49.51
CA ARG A 153 12.34 -19.30 50.43
C ARG A 153 11.74 -19.27 51.83
N ARG A 154 10.41 -19.13 51.94
CA ARG A 154 9.71 -19.15 53.24
C ARG A 154 9.80 -20.52 53.92
N SER A 155 9.68 -21.62 53.19
CA SER A 155 9.80 -22.96 53.78
C SER A 155 11.22 -23.23 54.28
N LYS A 156 12.25 -22.80 53.55
CA LYS A 156 13.64 -22.88 54.01
C LYS A 156 13.89 -22.02 55.25
N LYS A 157 13.38 -20.78 55.29
CA LYS A 157 13.50 -19.90 56.46
C LYS A 157 12.80 -20.47 57.70
N LYS A 158 11.62 -21.07 57.53
CA LYS A 158 10.87 -21.72 58.62
C LYS A 158 11.60 -22.95 59.15
N ALA A 159 12.18 -23.77 58.27
CA ALA A 159 12.97 -24.93 58.68
C ALA A 159 14.27 -24.54 59.41
N ALA A 160 14.91 -23.44 58.99
CA ALA A 160 16.12 -22.94 59.64
C ALA A 160 15.87 -22.19 60.96
N SER A 161 14.63 -21.78 61.25
CA SER A 161 14.26 -21.11 62.52
C SER A 161 13.62 -22.06 63.53
N SER A 162 13.43 -23.33 63.18
CA SER A 162 12.85 -24.38 64.03
C SER A 162 13.86 -25.48 64.38
N ALA A 163 15.13 -25.25 64.06
CA ALA A 163 16.30 -26.04 64.45
C ALA A 163 17.15 -25.17 65.37
#